data_AF-A0A1Q5JV51-F1
#
_entry.id   AF-A0A1Q5JV51-F1
#
_cell.length_a   1.000
_cell.length_b   1.000
_cell.length_c   1.000
_cell.angle_alpha   90.00
_cell.angle_beta   90.00
_cell.angle_gamma   90.00
#
_symmetry.space_group_name_H-M   'P 1'
#
loop_
_entity.id
_entity.type
_entity.pdbx_description
1 polymer ?
#
loop_
_entity_poly.entity_id
_entity_poly.type
_entity_poly.pdbx_seq_one_letter_code
_entity_poly.pdbx_strand_id
1 'polypeptide(L)'
;MTDLPPPITPYLEPAAKELCEATDPHPRIYEVPPEKGRDILLGLQSDASVPRPDVDEEWVDVDAGEWGTVRTRIIRPAGSTAPLPVVFYIHGAGWVFGDEKTHDRLFRELTVGAGAAGVFPVYDRAPEAKYPTQVEQNYAVGRWVLEHGAEHGLDTSRIAVTGESVGGCMSTVFALMNKERGGIDLKAQALLYPVADAGFDTPSYHQFAEGYYLTRDGMKWFWDAYTTDAAQRSEPHASPLRASLDQLRGLPRTLVITDEADVLRDEGESYANKLREAGVDVTSVRVAGMVHDFLLLDSLRDTRAANVARKLAVDFLHAALHGD
;
A
#
# COMPACT_ATOMS: atom_id res chain seq x y z
N MET A 1 -37.35 11.13 6.11
CA MET A 1 -36.18 10.61 5.40
C MET A 1 -36.04 11.45 4.16
N THR A 2 -34.95 12.19 4.01
CA THR A 2 -34.63 12.84 2.74
C THR A 2 -34.14 11.75 1.80
N ASP A 3 -34.90 11.46 0.74
CA ASP A 3 -34.47 10.57 -0.33
C ASP A 3 -33.25 11.19 -1.00
N LEU A 4 -32.06 10.75 -0.61
CA LEU A 4 -30.84 11.11 -1.30
C LEU A 4 -30.84 10.42 -2.67
N PRO A 5 -30.36 11.09 -3.75
CA PRO A 5 -30.20 10.42 -5.02
C PRO A 5 -29.24 9.23 -4.88
N PRO A 6 -29.44 8.13 -5.65
CA PRO A 6 -28.52 7.02 -5.62
C PRO A 6 -27.11 7.48 -6.05
N PRO A 7 -26.05 6.82 -5.55
CA PRO A 7 -24.70 7.13 -5.99
C PRO A 7 -24.55 6.88 -7.49
N ILE A 8 -23.63 7.61 -8.12
CA ILE A 8 -23.32 7.42 -9.54
C ILE A 8 -22.79 6.00 -9.75
N THR A 9 -23.33 5.29 -10.74
CA THR A 9 -22.80 3.99 -11.18
C THR A 9 -21.60 4.24 -12.10
N PRO A 10 -20.40 3.73 -11.76
CA PRO A 10 -19.23 3.92 -12.59
C PRO A 10 -19.34 3.15 -13.91
N TYR A 11 -18.72 3.69 -14.96
CA TYR A 11 -18.43 2.94 -16.18
C TYR A 11 -16.93 2.70 -16.24
N LEU A 12 -16.52 1.44 -16.07
CA LEU A 12 -15.12 1.07 -15.93
C LEU A 12 -14.36 1.20 -17.25
N GLU A 13 -13.04 1.43 -17.17
CA GLU A 13 -12.17 1.19 -18.31
C GLU A 13 -12.28 -0.28 -18.77
N PRO A 14 -12.18 -0.57 -20.08
CA PRO A 14 -12.41 -1.92 -20.60
C PRO A 14 -11.62 -3.02 -19.90
N ALA A 15 -10.33 -2.81 -19.63
CA ALA A 15 -9.49 -3.78 -18.94
C ALA A 15 -9.91 -4.01 -17.47
N ALA A 16 -10.36 -2.96 -16.78
CA ALA A 16 -10.89 -3.08 -15.41
C ALA A 16 -12.21 -3.88 -15.41
N LYS A 17 -13.07 -3.66 -16.41
CA LYS A 17 -14.27 -4.47 -16.61
C LYS A 17 -13.94 -5.93 -16.89
N GLU A 18 -13.01 -6.21 -17.79
CA GLU A 18 -12.57 -7.58 -18.13
C GLU A 18 -12.00 -8.31 -16.91
N LEU A 19 -11.20 -7.61 -16.08
CA LEU A 19 -10.72 -8.14 -14.80
C LEU A 19 -11.88 -8.52 -13.87
N CYS A 20 -12.87 -7.64 -13.72
CA CYS A 20 -14.05 -7.92 -12.89
C CYS A 20 -14.79 -9.16 -13.38
N GLU A 21 -15.07 -9.26 -14.68
CA GLU A 21 -15.74 -10.43 -15.28
C GLU A 21 -14.92 -11.73 -15.10
N ALA A 22 -13.59 -11.65 -15.21
CA ALA A 22 -12.71 -12.81 -15.05
C ALA A 22 -12.58 -13.30 -13.60
N THR A 23 -12.73 -12.41 -12.63
CA THR A 23 -12.50 -12.69 -11.20
C THR A 23 -13.79 -12.85 -10.38
N ASP A 24 -14.94 -12.49 -10.94
CA ASP A 24 -16.24 -12.63 -10.27
C ASP A 24 -16.64 -14.08 -9.94
N PRO A 25 -16.42 -15.07 -10.84
CA PRO A 25 -16.82 -16.46 -10.57
C PRO A 25 -16.11 -17.10 -9.37
N HIS A 26 -16.85 -17.93 -8.65
CA HIS A 26 -16.32 -18.73 -7.54
C HIS A 26 -15.55 -19.99 -8.02
N PRO A 27 -14.54 -20.48 -7.28
CA PRO A 27 -14.02 -19.88 -6.05
C PRO A 27 -13.14 -18.66 -6.34
N ARG A 28 -13.37 -17.58 -5.61
CA ARG A 28 -12.54 -16.36 -5.61
C ARG A 28 -11.24 -16.62 -4.86
N ILE A 29 -10.27 -15.72 -5.01
CA ILE A 29 -8.91 -15.89 -4.47
C ILE A 29 -8.86 -16.12 -2.95
N TYR A 30 -9.80 -15.55 -2.19
CA TYR A 30 -9.90 -15.69 -0.73
C TYR A 30 -10.76 -16.92 -0.30
N GLU A 31 -11.32 -17.66 -1.25
CA GLU A 31 -12.15 -18.86 -0.99
C GLU A 31 -11.39 -20.16 -1.23
N VAL A 32 -10.13 -20.07 -1.66
CA VAL A 32 -9.19 -21.18 -1.75
C VAL A 32 -8.22 -21.12 -0.56
N PRO A 33 -7.48 -22.22 -0.26
CA PRO A 33 -6.40 -22.17 0.71
C PRO A 33 -5.38 -21.04 0.41
N PRO A 34 -4.84 -20.36 1.43
CA PRO A 34 -3.97 -19.19 1.24
C PRO A 34 -2.81 -19.41 0.27
N GLU A 35 -2.17 -20.57 0.30
CA GLU A 35 -1.07 -20.92 -0.60
C GLU A 35 -1.52 -20.91 -2.08
N LYS A 36 -2.72 -21.40 -2.37
CA LYS A 36 -3.27 -21.37 -3.73
C LYS A 36 -3.67 -19.95 -4.13
N GLY A 37 -4.17 -19.14 -3.20
CA GLY A 37 -4.42 -17.72 -3.43
C GLY A 37 -3.14 -16.96 -3.79
N ARG A 38 -2.03 -17.24 -3.08
CA ARG A 38 -0.69 -16.68 -3.38
C ARG A 38 -0.24 -17.06 -4.79
N ASP A 39 -0.40 -18.31 -5.19
CA ASP A 39 -0.06 -18.77 -6.54
C ASP A 39 -0.91 -18.09 -7.63
N ILE A 40 -2.20 -17.86 -7.37
CA ILE A 40 -3.09 -17.14 -8.30
C ILE A 40 -2.59 -15.70 -8.51
N LEU A 41 -2.33 -14.96 -7.44
CA LEU A 41 -1.83 -13.59 -7.55
C LEU A 41 -0.46 -13.55 -8.24
N LEU A 42 0.44 -14.48 -7.90
CA LEU A 42 1.73 -14.60 -8.59
C LEU A 42 1.54 -14.84 -10.08
N GLY A 43 0.63 -15.73 -10.47
CA GLY A 43 0.32 -16.00 -11.87
C GLY A 43 -0.16 -14.77 -12.66
N LEU A 44 -0.94 -13.89 -12.01
CA LEU A 44 -1.41 -12.63 -12.62
C LEU A 44 -0.26 -11.63 -12.89
N GLN A 45 0.85 -11.74 -12.17
CA GLN A 45 1.97 -10.79 -12.17
C GLN A 45 3.26 -11.36 -12.80
N SER A 46 3.23 -12.60 -13.30
CA SER A 46 4.43 -13.34 -13.75
C SER A 46 4.70 -13.27 -15.25
N ASP A 47 4.01 -12.42 -16.00
CA ASP A 47 4.30 -12.26 -17.43
C ASP A 47 5.66 -11.55 -17.61
N ALA A 48 6.63 -12.31 -18.15
CA ALA A 48 7.98 -11.84 -18.39
C ALA A 48 8.06 -10.81 -19.53
N SER A 49 7.01 -10.68 -20.36
CA SER A 49 6.92 -9.66 -21.40
C SER A 49 6.55 -8.27 -20.85
N VAL A 50 6.05 -8.22 -19.61
CA VAL A 50 5.75 -6.95 -18.93
C VAL A 50 7.06 -6.21 -18.63
N PRO A 51 7.25 -4.99 -19.19
CA PRO A 51 8.48 -4.25 -18.99
C PRO A 51 8.62 -3.84 -17.53
N ARG A 52 9.84 -3.91 -17.02
CA ARG A 52 10.20 -3.50 -15.66
C ARG A 52 11.46 -2.63 -15.75
N PRO A 53 11.57 -1.53 -15.00
CA PRO A 53 12.79 -0.75 -14.94
C PRO A 53 14.02 -1.59 -14.53
N ASP A 54 15.16 -1.33 -15.15
CA ASP A 54 16.44 -1.97 -14.80
C ASP A 54 16.95 -1.43 -13.47
N VAL A 55 17.37 -2.34 -12.59
CA VAL A 55 17.86 -2.01 -11.24
C VAL A 55 19.04 -2.87 -10.85
N ASP A 56 19.92 -2.30 -10.04
CA ASP A 56 20.87 -3.05 -9.23
C ASP A 56 20.16 -3.49 -7.94
N GLU A 57 20.41 -4.72 -7.49
CA GLU A 57 19.70 -5.34 -6.38
C GLU A 57 20.67 -5.90 -5.33
N GLU A 58 20.31 -5.74 -4.06
CA GLU A 58 20.91 -6.42 -2.92
C GLU A 58 19.84 -6.89 -1.94
N TRP A 59 20.24 -7.78 -1.03
CA TRP A 59 19.38 -8.34 0.00
C TRP A 59 20.08 -8.29 1.36
N VAL A 60 19.32 -7.95 2.38
CA VAL A 60 19.75 -7.96 3.78
C VAL A 60 18.71 -8.69 4.64
N ASP A 61 19.18 -9.31 5.72
CA ASP A 61 18.31 -9.90 6.73
C ASP A 61 18.30 -8.98 7.95
N VAL A 62 17.13 -8.44 8.29
CA VAL A 62 16.95 -7.51 9.41
C VAL A 62 16.40 -8.24 10.62
N ASP A 63 17.07 -8.12 11.77
CA ASP A 63 16.58 -8.64 13.05
C ASP A 63 15.45 -7.75 13.59
N ALA A 64 14.23 -8.29 13.67
CA ALA A 64 13.06 -7.64 14.26
C ALA A 64 12.79 -8.12 15.70
N GLY A 65 13.78 -8.75 16.36
CA GLY A 65 13.70 -9.20 17.74
C GLY A 65 12.70 -10.34 17.91
N GLU A 66 11.73 -10.16 18.81
CA GLU A 66 10.69 -11.18 19.05
C GLU A 66 9.78 -11.41 17.83
N TRP A 67 9.79 -10.48 16.87
CA TRP A 67 9.03 -10.58 15.63
C TRP A 67 9.77 -11.31 14.50
N GLY A 68 10.95 -11.87 14.77
CA GLY A 68 11.70 -12.71 13.83
C GLY A 68 12.69 -11.94 12.95
N THR A 69 12.98 -12.48 11.76
CA THR A 69 13.94 -11.89 10.82
C THR A 69 13.24 -11.52 9.53
N VAL A 70 13.40 -10.28 9.08
CA VAL A 70 12.75 -9.74 7.88
C VAL A 70 13.77 -9.69 6.75
N ARG A 71 13.59 -10.57 5.77
CA ARG A 71 14.35 -10.48 4.53
C ARG A 71 13.93 -9.21 3.79
N THR A 72 14.88 -8.34 3.50
CA THR A 72 14.61 -7.01 2.92
C THR A 72 15.35 -6.86 1.61
N ARG A 73 14.61 -6.50 0.57
CA ARG A 73 15.14 -6.25 -0.75
C ARG A 73 15.45 -4.77 -0.90
N ILE A 74 16.64 -4.46 -1.42
CA ILE A 74 17.04 -3.09 -1.71
C ILE A 74 17.38 -3.00 -3.19
N ILE A 75 16.78 -2.04 -3.88
CA ILE A 75 17.02 -1.79 -5.31
C ILE A 75 17.47 -0.37 -5.56
N ARG A 76 18.24 -0.15 -6.62
CA ARG A 76 18.65 1.18 -7.10
C ARG A 76 18.49 1.24 -8.62
N PRO A 77 18.18 2.40 -9.21
CA PRO A 77 18.27 2.57 -10.65
C PRO A 77 19.64 2.09 -11.15
N ALA A 78 19.65 1.26 -12.19
CA ALA A 78 20.87 0.60 -12.65
C ALA A 78 22.02 1.59 -12.91
N GLY A 79 23.21 1.27 -12.41
CA GLY A 79 24.42 2.10 -12.56
C GLY A 79 24.52 3.29 -11.61
N SER A 80 23.66 3.38 -10.59
CA SER A 80 23.75 4.42 -9.57
C SER A 80 25.02 4.25 -8.72
N THR A 81 25.77 5.33 -8.52
CA THR A 81 27.04 5.30 -7.76
C THR A 81 27.08 6.22 -6.53
N ALA A 82 26.15 7.17 -6.45
CA ALA A 82 26.01 8.08 -5.31
C ALA A 82 24.87 7.61 -4.39
N PRO A 83 24.89 7.97 -3.09
CA PRO A 83 23.77 7.72 -2.20
C PRO A 83 22.48 8.34 -2.72
N LEU A 84 21.39 7.57 -2.70
CA LEU A 84 20.08 7.99 -3.22
C LEU A 84 19.08 8.19 -2.07
N PRO A 85 18.11 9.12 -2.20
CA PRO A 85 16.97 9.15 -1.29
C PRO A 85 16.19 7.84 -1.37
N VAL A 86 15.34 7.55 -0.37
CA VAL A 86 14.71 6.24 -0.22
C VAL A 86 13.19 6.31 -0.39
N VAL A 87 12.66 5.41 -1.21
CA VAL A 87 11.26 4.99 -1.20
C VAL A 87 11.17 3.70 -0.39
N PHE A 88 10.58 3.79 0.80
CA PHE A 88 10.28 2.63 1.64
C PHE A 88 8.91 2.09 1.22
N TYR A 89 8.90 0.95 0.52
CA TYR A 89 7.71 0.36 -0.07
C TYR A 89 7.18 -0.77 0.80
N ILE A 90 5.96 -0.62 1.33
CA ILE A 90 5.26 -1.67 2.07
C ILE A 90 4.16 -2.24 1.19
N HIS A 91 4.26 -3.52 0.85
CA HIS A 91 3.33 -4.14 -0.08
C HIS A 91 1.95 -4.42 0.50
N GLY A 92 1.00 -4.57 -0.40
CA GLY A 92 -0.41 -4.80 -0.15
C GLY A 92 -0.80 -6.27 -0.24
N ALA A 93 -1.97 -6.50 -0.85
CA ALA A 93 -2.59 -7.81 -1.07
C ALA A 93 -3.13 -8.51 0.21
N GLY A 94 -3.82 -7.75 1.06
CA GLY A 94 -4.70 -8.29 2.11
C GLY A 94 -3.99 -8.97 3.28
N TRP A 95 -2.71 -8.63 3.55
CA TRP A 95 -1.80 -9.22 4.54
C TRP A 95 -1.45 -10.70 4.30
N VAL A 96 -2.26 -11.40 3.52
CA VAL A 96 -2.18 -12.84 3.28
C VAL A 96 -1.40 -13.16 2.01
N PHE A 97 -1.51 -12.30 1.01
CA PHE A 97 -0.86 -12.45 -0.28
C PHE A 97 0.29 -11.44 -0.42
N GLY A 98 0.82 -11.34 -1.63
CA GLY A 98 1.92 -10.43 -1.94
C GLY A 98 3.28 -10.96 -1.51
N ASP A 99 4.31 -10.48 -2.18
CA ASP A 99 5.74 -10.71 -1.97
C ASP A 99 6.55 -9.81 -2.93
N GLU A 100 7.87 -9.98 -2.96
CA GLU A 100 8.79 -9.21 -3.80
C GLU A 100 8.56 -9.41 -5.31
N LYS A 101 7.89 -10.50 -5.71
CA LYS A 101 7.70 -10.87 -7.12
C LYS A 101 6.41 -10.27 -7.66
N THR A 102 5.32 -10.45 -6.93
CA THR A 102 3.99 -9.92 -7.24
C THR A 102 3.99 -8.39 -7.35
N HIS A 103 4.84 -7.71 -6.59
CA HIS A 103 4.93 -6.24 -6.55
C HIS A 103 6.13 -5.69 -7.34
N ASP A 104 6.93 -6.55 -7.98
CA ASP A 104 8.21 -6.16 -8.60
C ASP A 104 8.08 -4.99 -9.58
N ARG A 105 7.03 -5.01 -10.43
CA ARG A 105 6.78 -3.94 -11.39
C ARG A 105 6.51 -2.61 -10.69
N LEU A 106 5.48 -2.55 -9.85
CA LEU A 106 5.06 -1.30 -9.20
C LEU A 106 6.17 -0.74 -8.30
N PHE A 107 6.85 -1.61 -7.54
CA PHE A 107 7.99 -1.23 -6.70
C PHE A 107 9.11 -0.59 -7.52
N ARG A 108 9.52 -1.21 -8.64
CA ARG A 108 10.54 -0.64 -9.54
C ARG A 108 10.07 0.64 -10.22
N GLU A 109 8.83 0.68 -10.70
CA GLU A 109 8.27 1.86 -11.37
C GLU A 109 8.24 3.09 -10.46
N LEU A 110 7.78 2.95 -9.22
CA LEU A 110 7.77 4.05 -8.26
C LEU A 110 9.19 4.44 -7.84
N THR A 111 10.05 3.46 -7.55
CA THR A 111 11.42 3.70 -7.08
C THR A 111 12.28 4.37 -8.15
N VAL A 112 12.34 3.80 -9.35
CA VAL A 112 13.12 4.35 -10.46
C VAL A 112 12.51 5.65 -10.96
N GLY A 113 11.18 5.72 -11.05
CA GLY A 113 10.47 6.94 -11.43
C GLY A 113 10.78 8.10 -10.48
N ALA A 114 10.86 7.85 -9.17
CA ALA A 114 11.19 8.86 -8.18
C ALA A 114 12.69 9.21 -8.12
N GLY A 115 13.56 8.53 -8.91
CA GLY A 115 15.01 8.72 -8.84
C GLY A 115 15.58 8.37 -7.47
N ALA A 116 15.05 7.32 -6.84
CA ALA A 116 15.35 6.92 -5.46
C ALA A 116 15.87 5.48 -5.40
N ALA A 117 16.50 5.12 -4.29
CA ALA A 117 16.65 3.72 -3.90
C ALA A 117 15.33 3.21 -3.30
N GLY A 118 15.05 1.93 -3.47
CA GLY A 118 13.84 1.29 -2.95
C GLY A 118 14.20 0.33 -1.83
N VAL A 119 13.45 0.35 -0.74
CA VAL A 119 13.54 -0.65 0.35
C VAL A 119 12.19 -1.37 0.45
N PHE A 120 12.21 -2.69 0.32
CA PHE A 120 11.01 -3.54 0.35
C PHE A 120 11.18 -4.62 1.43
N PRO A 121 10.54 -4.44 2.61
CA PRO A 121 10.45 -5.49 3.62
C PRO A 121 9.57 -6.64 3.13
N VAL A 122 10.07 -7.86 3.15
CA VAL A 122 9.25 -9.07 2.94
C VAL A 122 8.73 -9.52 4.29
N TYR A 123 7.71 -8.83 4.80
CA TYR A 123 7.12 -9.11 6.11
C TYR A 123 6.38 -10.46 6.11
N ASP A 124 6.22 -11.06 7.29
CA ASP A 124 5.52 -12.33 7.45
C ASP A 124 4.01 -12.18 7.24
N ARG A 125 3.46 -13.05 6.41
CA ARG A 125 2.06 -12.96 5.98
C ARG A 125 1.11 -13.60 6.97
N ALA A 126 -0.11 -13.08 6.99
CA ALA A 126 -1.24 -13.75 7.62
C ALA A 126 -1.68 -14.98 6.79
N PRO A 127 -2.33 -15.98 7.40
CA PRO A 127 -2.63 -16.11 8.83
C PRO A 127 -1.48 -16.72 9.66
N GLU A 128 -0.32 -17.03 9.05
CA GLU A 128 0.83 -17.63 9.74
C GLU A 128 1.41 -16.70 10.80
N ALA A 129 1.56 -15.42 10.47
CA ALA A 129 1.82 -14.34 11.41
C ALA A 129 0.61 -13.39 11.47
N LYS A 130 0.20 -13.00 12.67
CA LYS A 130 -0.97 -12.14 12.89
C LYS A 130 -0.54 -10.77 13.40
N TYR A 131 -1.47 -9.81 13.38
CA TYR A 131 -1.25 -8.52 14.01
C TYR A 131 -0.72 -8.69 15.46
N PRO A 132 0.34 -7.95 15.87
CA PRO A 132 0.98 -6.83 15.17
C PRO A 132 2.27 -7.18 14.40
N THR A 133 2.58 -8.45 14.12
CA THR A 133 3.88 -8.87 13.55
C THR A 133 4.30 -8.04 12.34
N GLN A 134 3.40 -7.84 11.38
CA GLN A 134 3.71 -7.14 10.13
C GLN A 134 4.13 -5.68 10.37
N VAL A 135 3.41 -4.95 11.22
CA VAL A 135 3.70 -3.52 11.46
C VAL A 135 4.98 -3.36 12.28
N GLU A 136 5.24 -4.28 13.21
CA GLU A 136 6.49 -4.29 13.98
C GLU A 136 7.71 -4.67 13.13
N GLN A 137 7.57 -5.63 12.22
CA GLN A 137 8.61 -5.98 11.24
C GLN A 137 8.94 -4.80 10.31
N ASN A 138 7.92 -4.13 9.76
CA ASN A 138 8.13 -2.94 8.92
C ASN A 138 8.83 -1.81 9.70
N TYR A 139 8.44 -1.57 10.96
CA TYR A 139 9.09 -0.60 11.83
C TYR A 139 10.56 -0.96 12.11
N ALA A 140 10.86 -2.24 12.39
CA ALA A 140 12.23 -2.72 12.59
C ALA A 140 13.12 -2.51 11.35
N VAL A 141 12.59 -2.77 10.14
CA VAL A 141 13.32 -2.49 8.89
C VAL A 141 13.56 -0.98 8.72
N GLY A 142 12.59 -0.12 9.05
CA GLY A 142 12.80 1.33 9.08
C GLY A 142 13.92 1.76 10.04
N ARG A 143 13.96 1.18 11.24
CA ARG A 143 15.03 1.40 12.21
C ARG A 143 16.39 0.96 11.68
N TRP A 144 16.44 -0.22 11.07
CA TRP A 144 17.66 -0.72 10.43
C TRP A 144 18.13 0.20 9.29
N VAL A 145 17.22 0.72 8.46
CA VAL A 145 17.57 1.68 7.39
C VAL A 145 18.16 2.95 7.99
N LEU A 146 17.62 3.48 9.09
CA LEU A 146 18.16 4.65 9.75
C LEU A 146 19.58 4.43 10.26
N GLU A 147 19.87 3.23 10.78
CA GLU A 147 21.14 2.90 11.43
C GLU A 147 22.22 2.45 10.44
N HIS A 148 21.85 1.68 9.42
CA HIS A 148 22.78 1.00 8.50
C HIS A 148 22.63 1.43 7.04
N GLY A 149 21.56 2.13 6.66
CA GLY A 149 21.26 2.42 5.26
C GLY A 149 22.36 3.18 4.52
N ALA A 150 23.12 4.04 5.21
CA ALA A 150 24.24 4.76 4.62
C ALA A 150 25.35 3.83 4.09
N GLU A 151 25.58 2.69 4.74
CA GLU A 151 26.54 1.67 4.32
C GLU A 151 26.12 0.99 3.01
N HIS A 152 24.81 1.02 2.74
CA HIS A 152 24.19 0.55 1.52
C HIS A 152 23.97 1.71 0.53
N GLY A 153 24.57 2.89 0.69
CA GLY A 153 24.35 3.99 -0.26
C GLY A 153 22.89 4.49 -0.28
N LEU A 154 22.21 4.42 0.86
CA LEU A 154 20.92 5.06 1.09
C LEU A 154 21.15 6.39 1.80
N ASP A 155 20.56 7.47 1.30
CA ASP A 155 20.50 8.75 1.99
C ASP A 155 19.35 8.73 3.00
N THR A 156 19.69 8.42 4.24
CA THR A 156 18.72 8.25 5.32
C THR A 156 18.07 9.55 5.78
N SER A 157 18.54 10.70 5.29
CA SER A 157 17.94 12.02 5.59
C SER A 157 16.74 12.34 4.68
N ARG A 158 16.52 11.57 3.61
CA ARG A 158 15.48 11.79 2.60
C ARG A 158 14.76 10.48 2.31
N ILE A 159 13.76 10.17 3.15
CA ILE A 159 12.96 8.94 3.04
C ILE A 159 11.49 9.30 2.92
N ALA A 160 10.79 8.65 2.00
CA ALA A 160 9.34 8.65 1.90
C ALA A 160 8.83 7.22 1.99
N VAL A 161 7.66 7.02 2.60
CA VAL A 161 7.02 5.71 2.68
C VAL A 161 5.88 5.63 1.66
N THR A 162 5.68 4.47 1.05
CA THR A 162 4.56 4.24 0.13
C THR A 162 4.07 2.82 0.26
N GLY A 163 2.81 2.63 -0.07
CA GLY A 163 2.22 1.31 -0.15
C GLY A 163 0.79 1.38 -0.64
N GLU A 164 0.30 0.24 -1.09
CA GLU A 164 -1.01 0.08 -1.69
C GLU A 164 -1.91 -0.86 -0.88
N SER A 165 -3.21 -0.59 -0.86
CA SER A 165 -4.18 -1.40 -0.12
C SER A 165 -3.80 -1.49 1.37
N VAL A 166 -3.60 -2.70 1.92
CA VAL A 166 -3.08 -2.90 3.28
C VAL A 166 -1.65 -2.36 3.46
N GLY A 167 -0.86 -2.26 2.40
CA GLY A 167 0.44 -1.60 2.40
C GLY A 167 0.32 -0.08 2.59
N GLY A 168 -0.76 0.52 2.09
CA GLY A 168 -1.14 1.91 2.38
C GLY A 168 -1.54 2.10 3.84
N CYS A 169 -2.27 1.13 4.43
CA CYS A 169 -2.53 1.08 5.87
C CYS A 169 -1.22 1.04 6.65
N MET A 170 -0.36 0.08 6.34
CA MET A 170 0.91 -0.12 7.05
C MET A 170 1.90 1.03 6.84
N SER A 171 1.85 1.75 5.71
CA SER A 171 2.62 2.98 5.50
C SER A 171 2.23 4.09 6.47
N THR A 172 0.93 4.23 6.71
CA THR A 172 0.40 5.15 7.72
C THR A 172 0.82 4.72 9.12
N VAL A 173 0.65 3.44 9.45
CA VAL A 173 1.02 2.90 10.76
C VAL A 173 2.51 3.05 11.02
N PHE A 174 3.34 2.82 10.00
CA PHE A 174 4.77 3.07 10.04
C PHE A 174 5.06 4.54 10.38
N ALA A 175 4.38 5.50 9.76
CA ALA A 175 4.53 6.92 10.09
C ALA A 175 4.10 7.25 11.53
N LEU A 176 2.99 6.66 12.01
CA LEU A 176 2.55 6.78 13.41
C LEU A 176 3.59 6.23 14.39
N MET A 177 4.11 5.02 14.13
CA MET A 177 5.11 4.39 14.98
C MET A 177 6.43 5.19 15.00
N ASN A 178 6.88 5.72 13.86
CA ASN A 178 8.05 6.60 13.81
C ASN A 178 7.87 7.87 14.66
N LYS A 179 6.68 8.46 14.65
CA LYS A 179 6.37 9.62 15.51
C LYS A 179 6.34 9.25 16.99
N GLU A 180 5.70 8.14 17.34
CA GLU A 180 5.47 7.73 18.72
C GLU A 180 6.72 7.16 19.40
N ARG A 181 7.51 6.37 18.65
CA ARG A 181 8.63 5.59 19.17
C ARG A 181 9.99 6.13 18.72
N GLY A 182 10.00 7.14 17.84
CA GLY A 182 11.20 7.65 17.17
C GLY A 182 11.58 6.79 15.97
N GLY A 183 12.41 7.30 15.07
CA GLY A 183 12.80 6.58 13.86
C GLY A 183 13.14 7.52 12.73
N ILE A 184 12.75 7.14 11.52
CA ILE A 184 13.00 7.91 10.30
C ILE A 184 12.19 9.21 10.34
N ASP A 185 12.85 10.32 10.01
CA ASP A 185 12.20 11.58 9.68
C ASP A 185 11.62 11.52 8.25
N LEU A 186 10.38 11.03 8.15
CA LEU A 186 9.71 10.84 6.86
C LEU A 186 9.39 12.18 6.19
N LYS A 187 9.75 12.31 4.91
CA LYS A 187 9.45 13.49 4.10
C LYS A 187 8.05 13.46 3.52
N ALA A 188 7.57 12.27 3.19
CA ALA A 188 6.22 12.08 2.67
C ALA A 188 5.71 10.65 2.91
N GLN A 189 4.39 10.49 2.78
CA GLN A 189 3.73 9.20 2.62
C GLN A 189 2.80 9.21 1.38
N ALA A 190 2.94 8.25 0.49
CA ALA A 190 2.04 8.05 -0.64
C ALA A 190 1.18 6.81 -0.39
N LEU A 191 -0.12 7.02 -0.24
CA LEU A 191 -1.10 6.00 0.13
C LEU A 191 -1.95 5.66 -1.09
N LEU A 192 -1.79 4.46 -1.63
CA LEU A 192 -2.49 4.01 -2.84
C LEU A 192 -3.68 3.15 -2.40
N TYR A 193 -4.90 3.66 -2.56
CA TYR A 193 -6.19 3.05 -2.19
C TYR A 193 -6.13 2.32 -0.83
N PRO A 194 -5.78 3.05 0.26
CA PRO A 194 -5.41 2.42 1.52
C PRO A 194 -6.62 1.80 2.22
N VAL A 195 -6.40 0.65 2.86
CA VAL A 195 -7.24 0.23 4.00
C VAL A 195 -7.01 1.23 5.13
N ALA A 196 -8.07 1.69 5.78
CA ALA A 196 -8.00 2.67 6.86
C ALA A 196 -8.82 2.30 8.10
N ASP A 197 -9.83 1.43 7.96
CA ASP A 197 -10.64 0.98 9.10
C ASP A 197 -11.06 -0.49 8.99
N ALA A 198 -11.17 -1.16 10.13
CA ALA A 198 -11.83 -2.47 10.23
C ALA A 198 -13.37 -2.33 10.29
N GLY A 199 -13.91 -1.40 9.51
CA GLY A 199 -15.34 -1.17 9.31
C GLY A 199 -15.76 -1.70 7.94
N PHE A 200 -17.02 -2.12 7.79
CA PHE A 200 -17.50 -2.71 6.53
C PHE A 200 -18.82 -2.11 6.06
N ASP A 201 -19.21 -0.93 6.56
CA ASP A 201 -20.55 -0.34 6.39
C ASP A 201 -20.51 1.09 5.80
N THR A 202 -19.41 1.47 5.14
CA THR A 202 -19.38 2.72 4.37
C THR A 202 -20.28 2.61 3.12
N PRO A 203 -20.74 3.74 2.55
CA PRO A 203 -21.48 3.71 1.30
C PRO A 203 -20.73 2.97 0.17
N SER A 204 -19.41 3.11 0.05
CA SER A 204 -18.60 2.36 -0.91
C SER A 204 -18.59 0.85 -0.65
N TYR A 205 -18.50 0.41 0.60
CA TYR A 205 -18.61 -1.00 0.97
C TYR A 205 -19.94 -1.62 0.57
N HIS A 206 -21.03 -0.85 0.64
CA HIS A 206 -22.34 -1.30 0.19
C HIS A 206 -22.49 -1.24 -1.33
N GLN A 207 -22.00 -0.18 -1.97
CA GLN A 207 -22.15 0.05 -3.40
C GLN A 207 -21.35 -0.97 -4.24
N PHE A 208 -20.14 -1.32 -3.79
CA PHE A 208 -19.20 -2.18 -4.52
C PHE A 208 -18.97 -3.52 -3.82
N ALA A 209 -19.96 -4.00 -3.05
CA ALA A 209 -19.81 -5.20 -2.24
C ALA A 209 -19.37 -6.44 -3.05
N GLU A 210 -19.78 -6.52 -4.32
CA GLU A 210 -19.50 -7.60 -5.26
C GLU A 210 -19.31 -7.06 -6.69
N GLY A 211 -18.67 -7.84 -7.56
CA GLY A 211 -18.56 -7.53 -9.00
C GLY A 211 -17.48 -6.52 -9.40
N TYR A 212 -16.65 -6.05 -8.46
CA TYR A 212 -15.61 -5.02 -8.69
C TYR A 212 -14.21 -5.46 -8.23
N TYR A 213 -13.82 -6.70 -8.53
CA TYR A 213 -12.56 -7.34 -8.12
C TYR A 213 -12.42 -7.52 -6.59
N LEU A 214 -12.18 -6.45 -5.82
CA LEU A 214 -12.19 -6.52 -4.35
C LEU A 214 -13.62 -6.51 -3.84
N THR A 215 -13.96 -7.49 -3.01
CA THR A 215 -15.32 -7.65 -2.46
C THR A 215 -15.36 -7.33 -0.98
N ARG A 216 -16.56 -6.96 -0.50
CA ARG A 216 -16.79 -6.72 0.93
C ARG A 216 -16.46 -7.95 1.76
N ASP A 217 -16.86 -9.13 1.31
CA ASP A 217 -16.59 -10.37 2.02
C ASP A 217 -15.12 -10.81 1.94
N GLY A 218 -14.43 -10.49 0.84
CA GLY A 218 -12.97 -10.62 0.75
C GLY A 218 -12.26 -9.78 1.81
N MET A 219 -12.67 -8.52 2.00
CA MET A 219 -12.11 -7.67 3.06
C MET A 219 -12.35 -8.21 4.47
N LYS A 220 -13.54 -8.75 4.76
CA LYS A 220 -13.80 -9.39 6.06
C LYS A 220 -12.86 -10.57 6.29
N TRP A 221 -12.66 -11.40 5.26
CA TRP A 221 -11.75 -12.54 5.31
C TRP A 221 -10.29 -12.11 5.56
N PHE A 222 -9.81 -11.08 4.86
CA PHE A 222 -8.46 -10.53 5.08
C PHE A 222 -8.28 -10.03 6.52
N TRP A 223 -9.27 -9.30 7.04
CA TRP A 223 -9.26 -8.85 8.44
C TRP A 223 -9.28 -10.03 9.42
N ASP A 224 -10.06 -11.08 9.18
CA ASP A 224 -10.10 -12.28 10.04
C ASP A 224 -8.76 -13.03 10.03
N ALA A 225 -8.08 -13.10 8.88
CA ALA A 225 -6.74 -13.66 8.78
C ALA A 225 -5.72 -12.84 9.57
N TYR A 226 -5.82 -11.50 9.49
CA TYR A 226 -4.91 -10.57 10.16
C TYR A 226 -5.10 -10.55 11.69
N THR A 227 -6.34 -10.41 12.16
CA THR A 227 -6.74 -10.59 13.56
C THR A 227 -8.26 -10.64 13.72
N THR A 228 -8.75 -11.51 14.61
CA THR A 228 -10.17 -11.57 15.00
C THR A 228 -10.47 -10.79 16.28
N ASP A 229 -9.48 -10.17 16.90
CA ASP A 229 -9.67 -9.42 18.14
C ASP A 229 -10.21 -8.01 17.84
N ALA A 230 -11.41 -7.72 18.33
CA ALA A 230 -12.07 -6.43 18.14
C ALA A 230 -11.34 -5.27 18.84
N ALA A 231 -10.60 -5.54 19.93
CA ALA A 231 -9.76 -4.54 20.58
C ALA A 231 -8.60 -4.16 19.66
N GLN A 232 -7.89 -5.16 19.12
CA GLN A 232 -6.78 -4.93 18.17
C GLN A 232 -7.25 -4.20 16.91
N ARG A 233 -8.39 -4.61 16.31
CA ARG A 233 -8.98 -3.89 15.17
C ARG A 233 -9.32 -2.43 15.47
N SER A 234 -9.52 -2.08 16.74
CA SER A 234 -9.82 -0.71 17.16
C SER A 234 -8.56 0.13 17.43
N GLU A 235 -7.38 -0.49 17.45
CA GLU A 235 -6.12 0.21 17.65
C GLU A 235 -5.75 1.07 16.43
N PRO A 236 -5.20 2.27 16.62
CA PRO A 236 -4.71 3.11 15.53
C PRO A 236 -3.62 2.47 14.67
N HIS A 237 -2.90 1.47 15.19
CA HIS A 237 -1.89 0.71 14.44
C HIS A 237 -2.48 -0.42 13.58
N ALA A 238 -3.78 -0.70 13.69
CA ALA A 238 -4.51 -1.57 12.78
C ALA A 238 -5.47 -0.76 11.88
N SER A 239 -6.25 0.12 12.50
CA SER A 239 -7.23 0.99 11.84
C SER A 239 -6.84 2.46 12.01
N PRO A 240 -5.95 3.02 11.17
CA PRO A 240 -5.46 4.38 11.33
C PRO A 240 -6.55 5.46 11.25
N LEU A 241 -7.71 5.17 10.63
CA LEU A 241 -8.87 6.06 10.69
C LEU A 241 -9.38 6.28 12.12
N ARG A 242 -9.04 5.41 13.08
CA ARG A 242 -9.40 5.54 14.51
C ARG A 242 -8.40 6.37 15.33
N ALA A 243 -7.25 6.73 14.76
CA ALA A 243 -6.28 7.61 15.43
C ALA A 243 -6.92 8.95 15.85
N SER A 244 -6.55 9.50 16.99
CA SER A 244 -6.97 10.86 17.38
C SER A 244 -6.30 11.93 16.52
N LEU A 245 -6.87 13.15 16.47
CA LEU A 245 -6.24 14.26 15.74
C LEU A 245 -4.83 14.58 16.28
N ASP A 246 -4.59 14.42 17.57
CA ASP A 246 -3.27 14.64 18.17
C ASP A 246 -2.25 13.55 17.76
N GLN A 247 -2.69 12.31 17.59
CA GLN A 247 -1.86 11.25 17.02
C GLN A 247 -1.52 11.54 15.55
N LEU A 248 -2.45 12.10 14.78
CA LEU A 248 -2.24 12.44 13.36
C LEU A 248 -1.45 13.74 13.12
N ARG A 249 -1.47 14.67 14.07
CA ARG A 249 -0.79 15.97 13.93
C ARG A 249 0.71 15.80 13.71
N GLY A 250 1.26 16.44 12.69
CA GLY A 250 2.70 16.37 12.38
C GLY A 250 3.14 15.08 11.70
N LEU A 251 2.20 14.23 11.24
CA LEU A 251 2.52 13.21 10.26
C LEU A 251 3.02 13.85 8.95
N PRO A 252 3.82 13.12 8.14
CA PRO A 252 4.45 13.68 6.95
C PRO A 252 3.42 14.06 5.89
N ARG A 253 3.84 14.91 4.95
CA ARG A 253 3.06 15.29 3.76
C ARG A 253 2.48 14.04 3.08
N THR A 254 1.21 14.07 2.73
CA THR A 254 0.50 12.87 2.27
C THR A 254 -0.13 13.05 0.89
N LEU A 255 0.08 12.05 0.03
CA LEU A 255 -0.77 11.82 -1.14
C LEU A 255 -1.69 10.63 -0.83
N VAL A 256 -2.99 10.78 -1.06
CA VAL A 256 -3.95 9.66 -1.05
C VAL A 256 -4.57 9.53 -2.44
N ILE A 257 -4.32 8.41 -3.09
CA ILE A 257 -5.01 8.04 -4.33
C ILE A 257 -6.11 7.05 -3.98
N THR A 258 -7.34 7.28 -4.40
CA THR A 258 -8.41 6.28 -4.35
C THR A 258 -8.91 5.98 -5.75
N ASP A 259 -9.54 4.84 -5.93
CA ASP A 259 -10.26 4.41 -7.12
C ASP A 259 -11.78 4.58 -6.90
N GLU A 260 -12.51 4.77 -8.00
CA GLU A 260 -13.95 5.07 -7.92
C GLU A 260 -14.79 3.86 -7.51
N ALA A 261 -14.47 2.67 -8.02
CA ALA A 261 -15.22 1.43 -7.84
C ALA A 261 -14.49 0.47 -6.89
N ASP A 262 -14.35 0.89 -5.65
CA ASP A 262 -13.67 0.15 -4.58
C ASP A 262 -14.44 0.26 -3.27
N VAL A 263 -14.55 -0.85 -2.54
CA VAL A 263 -15.10 -0.88 -1.19
C VAL A 263 -14.33 0.01 -0.23
N LEU A 264 -13.01 0.19 -0.40
CA LEU A 264 -12.16 1.00 0.49
C LEU A 264 -12.17 2.50 0.18
N ARG A 265 -12.82 2.92 -0.91
CA ARG A 265 -12.79 4.31 -1.37
C ARG A 265 -13.16 5.31 -0.27
N ASP A 266 -14.29 5.10 0.39
CA ASP A 266 -14.81 6.08 1.35
C ASP A 266 -13.96 6.14 2.63
N GLU A 267 -13.35 5.04 3.06
CA GLU A 267 -12.47 5.04 4.24
C GLU A 267 -11.11 5.69 3.94
N GLY A 268 -10.53 5.45 2.76
CA GLY A 268 -9.32 6.14 2.31
C GLY A 268 -9.53 7.66 2.19
N GLU A 269 -10.66 8.10 1.64
CA GLU A 269 -11.01 9.52 1.56
C GLU A 269 -11.34 10.13 2.92
N SER A 270 -12.02 9.38 3.79
CA SER A 270 -12.26 9.79 5.17
C SER A 270 -10.96 9.98 5.93
N TYR A 271 -9.99 9.10 5.71
CA TYR A 271 -8.67 9.22 6.31
C TYR A 271 -7.91 10.44 5.79
N ALA A 272 -7.95 10.70 4.48
CA ALA A 272 -7.38 11.92 3.90
C ALA A 272 -8.01 13.20 4.50
N ASN A 273 -9.33 13.21 4.71
CA ASN A 273 -10.02 14.31 5.38
C ASN A 273 -9.55 14.49 6.82
N LYS A 274 -9.41 13.38 7.57
CA LYS A 274 -8.99 13.40 8.97
C LYS A 274 -7.55 13.88 9.15
N LEU A 275 -6.65 13.50 8.24
CA LEU A 275 -5.29 14.05 8.18
C LEU A 275 -5.29 15.57 7.95
N ARG A 276 -6.13 16.08 7.03
CA ARG A 276 -6.29 17.54 6.83
C ARG A 276 -6.83 18.24 8.06
N GLU A 277 -7.80 17.64 8.74
CA GLU A 277 -8.33 18.17 10.01
C GLU A 277 -7.26 18.25 11.09
N ALA A 278 -6.34 17.27 11.14
CA ALA A 278 -5.18 17.28 12.04
C ALA A 278 -4.08 18.30 11.65
N GLY A 279 -4.21 18.95 10.48
CA GLY A 279 -3.27 19.96 9.97
C GLY A 279 -2.13 19.41 9.13
N VAL A 280 -2.24 18.18 8.62
CA VAL A 280 -1.26 17.58 7.69
C VAL A 280 -1.47 18.17 6.29
N ASP A 281 -0.38 18.39 5.54
CA ASP A 281 -0.46 18.72 4.10
C ASP A 281 -0.88 17.46 3.32
N VAL A 282 -2.10 17.46 2.79
CA VAL A 282 -2.68 16.30 2.12
C VAL A 282 -3.23 16.69 0.75
N THR A 283 -2.79 15.96 -0.27
CA THR A 283 -3.47 15.88 -1.57
C THR A 283 -4.24 14.58 -1.64
N SER A 284 -5.50 14.62 -2.05
CA SER A 284 -6.33 13.42 -2.26
C SER A 284 -6.96 13.44 -3.63
N VAL A 285 -6.84 12.35 -4.37
CA VAL A 285 -7.31 12.22 -5.75
C VAL A 285 -8.05 10.90 -5.91
N ARG A 286 -9.30 10.99 -6.37
CA ARG A 286 -10.08 9.83 -6.83
C ARG A 286 -9.87 9.62 -8.32
N VAL A 287 -9.58 8.39 -8.70
CA VAL A 287 -9.37 7.96 -10.10
C VAL A 287 -10.61 7.21 -10.57
N ALA A 288 -11.34 7.84 -11.49
CA ALA A 288 -12.59 7.31 -12.05
C ALA A 288 -12.37 6.11 -12.98
N GLY A 289 -13.38 5.24 -13.08
CA GLY A 289 -13.41 4.11 -14.00
C GLY A 289 -12.49 2.93 -13.63
N MET A 290 -11.92 2.94 -12.42
CA MET A 290 -10.97 1.94 -11.95
C MET A 290 -11.46 1.21 -10.70
N VAL A 291 -10.89 0.02 -10.48
CA VAL A 291 -11.15 -0.87 -9.35
C VAL A 291 -9.90 -1.00 -8.47
N HIS A 292 -10.07 -1.61 -7.30
CA HIS A 292 -8.99 -1.87 -6.35
C HIS A 292 -7.75 -2.51 -7.01
N ASP A 293 -6.57 -2.16 -6.51
CA ASP A 293 -5.25 -2.64 -6.99
C ASP A 293 -4.88 -2.24 -8.42
N PHE A 294 -5.52 -1.22 -9.00
CA PHE A 294 -5.27 -0.87 -10.40
C PHE A 294 -3.84 -0.39 -10.74
N LEU A 295 -3.07 0.08 -9.76
CA LEU A 295 -1.66 0.39 -9.97
C LEU A 295 -0.78 -0.86 -9.89
N LEU A 296 -1.21 -1.88 -9.13
CA LEU A 296 -0.50 -3.13 -8.90
C LEU A 296 -0.68 -4.13 -10.05
N LEU A 297 -1.91 -4.33 -10.52
CA LEU A 297 -2.23 -5.41 -11.45
C LEU A 297 -1.64 -5.16 -12.85
N ASP A 298 -0.85 -6.12 -13.34
CA ASP A 298 -0.21 -6.05 -14.65
C ASP A 298 -1.22 -5.93 -15.79
N SER A 299 -2.41 -6.53 -15.66
CA SER A 299 -3.50 -6.41 -16.64
C SER A 299 -4.07 -4.99 -16.76
N LEU A 300 -3.88 -4.14 -15.73
CA LEU A 300 -4.38 -2.77 -15.68
C LEU A 300 -3.31 -1.71 -15.90
N ARG A 301 -2.02 -2.09 -15.92
CA ARG A 301 -0.86 -1.18 -15.93
C ARG A 301 -0.85 -0.13 -17.05
N ASP A 302 -1.43 -0.47 -18.20
CA ASP A 302 -1.43 0.33 -19.44
C ASP A 302 -2.76 1.08 -19.66
N THR A 303 -3.72 0.94 -18.74
CA THR A 303 -4.96 1.74 -18.73
C THR A 303 -4.63 3.22 -18.58
N ARG A 304 -5.53 4.09 -19.07
CA ARG A 304 -5.25 5.54 -19.09
C ARG A 304 -5.19 6.09 -17.66
N ALA A 305 -6.12 5.66 -16.83
CA ALA A 305 -6.18 5.99 -15.42
C ALA A 305 -4.95 5.49 -14.63
N ALA A 306 -4.48 4.25 -14.84
CA ALA A 306 -3.27 3.75 -14.17
C ALA A 306 -2.04 4.59 -14.54
N ASN A 307 -1.88 4.94 -15.82
CA ASN A 307 -0.78 5.77 -16.29
C ASN A 307 -0.76 7.16 -15.62
N VAL A 308 -1.92 7.82 -15.49
CA VAL A 308 -2.04 9.13 -14.84
C VAL A 308 -1.75 9.04 -13.35
N ALA A 309 -2.35 8.06 -12.66
CA ALA A 309 -2.18 7.87 -11.22
C ALA A 309 -0.73 7.49 -10.87
N ARG A 310 -0.08 6.64 -11.68
CA ARG A 310 1.34 6.28 -11.52
C ARG A 310 2.24 7.51 -11.67
N LYS A 311 1.98 8.35 -12.68
CA LYS A 311 2.72 9.61 -12.86
C LYS A 311 2.55 10.52 -11.65
N LEU A 312 1.34 10.67 -11.13
CA LEU A 312 1.07 11.48 -9.94
C LEU A 312 1.84 10.96 -8.72
N ALA A 313 1.83 9.64 -8.48
CA ALA A 313 2.56 9.04 -7.36
C ALA A 313 4.08 9.22 -7.50
N VAL A 314 4.63 9.00 -8.69
CA VAL A 314 6.05 9.22 -9.00
C VAL A 314 6.45 10.67 -8.80
N ASP A 315 5.70 11.61 -9.39
CA ASP A 315 6.01 13.05 -9.30
C ASP A 315 5.95 13.52 -7.83
N PHE A 316 4.97 13.02 -7.05
CA PHE A 316 4.86 13.32 -5.63
C PHE A 316 6.06 12.81 -4.82
N LEU A 317 6.43 11.55 -5.02
CA LEU A 317 7.58 10.93 -4.35
C LEU A 317 8.88 11.66 -4.72
N HIS A 318 9.08 11.94 -6.02
CA HIS A 318 10.24 12.69 -6.50
C HIS A 318 10.35 14.06 -5.83
N ALA A 319 9.28 14.87 -5.89
CA ALA A 319 9.30 16.22 -5.33
C ALA A 319 9.59 16.21 -3.82
N ALA A 320 9.02 15.25 -3.07
CA ALA A 320 9.26 15.12 -1.64
C ALA A 320 10.71 14.72 -1.30
N LEU A 321 11.38 13.97 -2.18
CA LEU A 321 12.72 13.41 -1.95
C LEU A 321 13.86 14.27 -2.51
N HIS A 322 13.59 15.14 -3.47
CA HIS A 322 14.62 15.95 -4.13
C HIS A 322 14.49 17.46 -3.89
N GLY A 323 13.37 17.91 -3.30
CA GLY A 323 13.23 19.28 -2.80
C GLY A 323 12.97 20.32 -3.91
N ASP A 324 11.97 20.06 -4.74
CA ASP A 324 11.45 21.04 -5.72
C ASP A 324 10.54 22.10 -5.06
#